data_AF-A0A5C6WUZ9-F1
#
_entry.id   AF-A0A5C6WUZ9-F1
#
_cell.length_a   1.000
_cell.length_b   1.000
_cell.length_c   1.000
_cell.angle_alpha   90.00
_cell.angle_beta   90.00
_cell.angle_gamma   90.00
#
_symmetry.space_group_name_H-M   'P 1'
#
loop_
_entity.id
_entity.type
_entity.pdbx_description
1 polymer ?
#
loop_
_entity_poly.entity_id
_entity_poly.type
_entity_poly.pdbx_seq_one_letter_code
_entity_poly.pdbx_strand_id
1 'polypeptide(L)'
;MTQEPAEFQSDVLQELAWRGFIYQQTHEELDEELSKGPMTLYCGFDPTASSLHVGNLVGIMGLAHFFRHGHRPLALVGGATGLIGDPSGRSTERNLLDEDTLQANLESIGAQLTRVLGASRTLHRAEDAQAGEPVAMVNNADWFKEWSFIDFLREVGKHFRVNQMLAKDSVRARLEEREQGISYTEFSYMLIQAYDFLHLHQNEGCRLQIGGSDQWGNITAGVDLTRRRTGASTFGLTFPLITSADGKKIGKSLGGAVYLDGEMTSAYAFYQYWINQGDADCGRFLRLFTFLPKDEIEALEAKIEAGENRGEVQQVLAREVTTLIHGEEECEKVIRASRMLFGEKIEGLNDRDLTSIFAEVPSTEAARSTLAAGELGLLDALVETGLQKSKGQARRLLEQGGVYINNERVEDVAKVLGETDLASESMLVLRAGKKRYHVVRFV
;
A
#
# COMPACT_ATOMS: atom_id res chain seq x y z
N MET A 1 31.77 7.65 -9.18
CA MET A 1 32.03 8.81 -8.29
C MET A 1 30.68 9.32 -7.87
N THR A 2 30.15 8.77 -6.80
CA THR A 2 28.92 9.21 -6.14
C THR A 2 29.21 10.59 -5.56
N GLN A 3 28.58 11.63 -6.10
CA GLN A 3 28.53 12.92 -5.41
C GLN A 3 27.90 12.66 -4.04
N GLU A 4 28.63 12.96 -2.97
CA GLU A 4 28.01 13.08 -1.65
C GLU A 4 26.82 14.04 -1.81
N PRO A 5 25.61 13.66 -1.37
CA PRO A 5 24.46 14.54 -1.49
C PRO A 5 24.77 15.83 -0.74
N ALA A 6 24.44 16.98 -1.34
CA ALA A 6 24.56 18.26 -0.67
C ALA A 6 23.90 18.17 0.70
N GLU A 7 24.62 18.61 1.74
CA GLU A 7 24.13 18.54 3.12
C GLU A 7 22.98 19.55 3.25
N PHE A 8 21.74 19.04 3.23
CA PHE A 8 20.53 19.85 3.40
C PHE A 8 20.54 20.52 4.77
N GLN A 9 20.13 21.79 4.84
CA GLN A 9 20.01 22.53 6.10
C GLN A 9 18.77 22.12 6.89
N SER A 10 17.69 21.75 6.21
CA SER A 10 16.43 21.36 6.85
C SER A 10 16.44 19.88 7.24
N ASP A 11 16.08 19.60 8.51
CA ASP A 11 16.04 18.24 9.06
C ASP A 11 15.16 17.30 8.24
N VAL A 12 14.03 17.82 7.71
CA VAL A 12 13.11 17.02 6.89
C VAL A 12 13.73 16.61 5.55
N LEU A 13 14.48 17.48 4.87
CA LEU A 13 15.11 17.11 3.61
C LEU A 13 16.33 16.22 3.83
N GLN A 14 17.05 16.37 4.94
CA GLN A 14 18.09 15.40 5.33
C GLN A 14 17.50 13.99 5.49
N GLU A 15 16.39 13.86 6.22
CA GLU A 15 15.69 12.58 6.42
C GLU A 15 15.19 12.02 5.09
N LEU A 16 14.48 12.82 4.28
CA LEU A 16 13.94 12.40 2.99
C LEU A 16 15.04 12.03 2.00
N ALA A 17 16.17 12.74 1.99
CA ALA A 17 17.32 12.42 1.16
C ALA A 17 17.95 11.09 1.57
N TRP A 18 18.20 10.89 2.88
CA TRP A 18 18.77 9.64 3.39
C TRP A 18 17.86 8.43 3.11
N ARG A 19 16.53 8.63 3.22
CA ARG A 19 15.54 7.60 2.90
C ARG A 19 15.33 7.36 1.41
N GLY A 20 15.85 8.24 0.54
CA GLY A 20 15.73 8.12 -0.91
C GLY A 20 14.40 8.61 -1.48
N PHE A 21 13.73 9.56 -0.82
CA PHE A 21 12.49 10.17 -1.31
C PHE A 21 12.72 11.25 -2.36
N ILE A 22 13.84 11.98 -2.36
CA ILE A 22 13.98 13.15 -3.24
C ILE A 22 14.31 12.71 -4.68
N TYR A 23 13.40 12.98 -5.62
CA TYR A 23 13.63 12.77 -7.06
C TYR A 23 13.81 14.08 -7.83
N GLN A 24 12.84 15.00 -7.74
CA GLN A 24 12.94 16.34 -8.34
C GLN A 24 12.40 17.40 -7.41
N GLN A 25 12.92 18.61 -7.50
CA GLN A 25 12.42 19.79 -6.80
C GLN A 25 12.39 20.99 -7.75
N THR A 26 11.45 21.92 -7.57
CA THR A 26 11.27 23.06 -8.48
C THR A 26 12.29 24.18 -8.29
N HIS A 27 12.71 24.41 -7.05
CA HIS A 27 13.56 25.53 -6.65
C HIS A 27 14.54 25.03 -5.58
N GLU A 28 15.78 25.50 -5.59
CA GLU A 28 16.82 25.09 -4.63
C GLU A 28 16.58 25.72 -3.25
N GLU A 29 15.91 26.86 -3.21
CA GLU A 29 15.54 27.63 -2.01
C GLU A 29 14.54 26.88 -1.11
N LEU A 30 13.97 25.76 -1.55
CA LEU A 30 13.06 24.94 -0.74
C LEU A 30 13.70 24.54 0.59
N ASP A 31 14.97 24.16 0.58
CA ASP A 31 15.70 23.74 1.79
C ASP A 31 15.84 24.88 2.80
N GLU A 32 16.21 26.07 2.32
CA GLU A 32 16.29 27.27 3.16
C GLU A 32 14.92 27.67 3.71
N GLU A 33 13.85 27.51 2.94
CA GLU A 33 12.50 27.82 3.41
C GLU A 33 11.97 26.81 4.43
N LEU A 34 12.31 25.53 4.30
CA LEU A 34 11.95 24.50 5.27
C LEU A 34 12.74 24.63 6.57
N SER A 35 13.96 25.16 6.54
CA SER A 35 14.76 25.39 7.75
C SER A 35 14.28 26.60 8.59
N LYS A 36 13.52 27.53 8.00
CA LYS A 36 12.97 28.71 8.68
C LYS A 36 11.81 28.40 9.63
N GLY A 37 11.14 27.25 9.48
CA GLY A 37 10.05 26.82 10.36
C GLY A 37 8.95 26.00 9.67
N PRO A 38 7.81 25.79 10.36
CA PRO A 38 6.70 25.00 9.82
C PRO A 38 6.20 25.53 8.48
N MET A 39 5.98 24.62 7.53
CA MET A 39 5.45 24.92 6.20
C MET A 39 4.20 24.10 5.98
N THR A 40 3.14 24.71 5.44
CA THR A 40 1.97 23.96 4.99
C THR A 40 2.26 23.35 3.62
N LEU A 41 2.01 22.05 3.49
CA LEU A 41 2.21 21.30 2.25
C LEU A 41 1.00 20.40 1.97
N TYR A 42 0.89 19.87 0.75
CA TYR A 42 -0.14 18.88 0.45
C TYR A 42 0.30 17.78 -0.52
N CYS A 43 -0.40 16.64 -0.46
CA CYS A 43 -0.36 15.57 -1.45
C CYS A 43 -1.79 15.23 -1.84
N GLY A 44 -2.03 15.04 -3.14
CA GLY A 44 -3.33 14.64 -3.69
C GLY A 44 -3.49 13.13 -3.81
N PHE A 45 -4.69 12.62 -3.54
CA PHE A 45 -5.06 11.21 -3.66
C PHE A 45 -6.40 11.10 -4.40
N ASP A 46 -6.37 10.57 -5.62
CA ASP A 46 -7.57 10.39 -6.43
C ASP A 46 -8.30 9.08 -6.09
N PRO A 47 -9.64 9.11 -5.93
CA PRO A 47 -10.47 7.96 -5.55
C PRO A 47 -10.78 7.00 -6.72
N THR A 48 -9.73 6.48 -7.35
CA THR A 48 -9.85 5.62 -8.55
C THR A 48 -10.38 4.21 -8.28
N ALA A 49 -10.35 3.78 -7.03
CA ALA A 49 -10.83 2.50 -6.54
C ALA A 49 -11.29 2.68 -5.08
N SER A 50 -11.96 1.67 -4.53
CA SER A 50 -12.39 1.66 -3.12
C SER A 50 -11.23 1.56 -2.12
N SER A 51 -10.00 1.36 -2.60
CA SER A 51 -8.81 1.29 -1.75
C SER A 51 -7.58 1.86 -2.44
N LEU A 52 -6.73 2.52 -1.66
CA LEU A 52 -5.35 2.80 -2.02
C LEU A 52 -4.55 1.49 -2.10
N HIS A 53 -3.43 1.51 -2.83
CA HIS A 53 -2.51 0.38 -2.91
C HIS A 53 -1.10 0.79 -2.47
N VAL A 54 -0.19 -0.17 -2.33
CA VAL A 54 1.21 0.08 -1.91
C VAL A 54 1.90 1.19 -2.71
N GLY A 55 1.59 1.36 -4.00
CA GLY A 55 2.12 2.47 -4.81
C GLY A 55 1.75 3.88 -4.31
N ASN A 56 0.63 4.05 -3.60
CA ASN A 56 0.24 5.32 -3.00
C ASN A 56 0.97 5.59 -1.68
N LEU A 57 1.51 4.54 -1.04
CA LEU A 57 2.08 4.63 0.30
C LEU A 57 3.26 5.60 0.35
N VAL A 58 4.05 5.72 -0.73
CA VAL A 58 5.16 6.69 -0.81
C VAL A 58 4.69 8.13 -0.58
N GLY A 59 3.55 8.52 -1.15
CA GLY A 59 2.95 9.84 -0.94
C GLY A 59 2.51 10.06 0.51
N ILE A 60 1.89 9.02 1.11
CA ILE A 60 1.43 9.05 2.51
C ILE A 60 2.63 9.13 3.46
N MET A 61 3.68 8.34 3.23
CA MET A 61 4.92 8.36 4.01
C MET A 61 5.62 9.71 3.89
N GLY A 62 5.63 10.31 2.70
CA GLY A 62 6.11 11.69 2.52
C GLY A 62 5.40 12.67 3.45
N LEU A 63 4.05 12.70 3.42
CA LEU A 63 3.26 13.54 4.33
C LEU A 63 3.60 13.26 5.80
N ALA A 64 3.73 11.98 6.17
CA ALA A 64 4.04 11.57 7.54
C ALA A 64 5.43 12.05 7.99
N HIS A 65 6.45 11.99 7.14
CA HIS A 65 7.77 12.54 7.46
C HIS A 65 7.72 14.05 7.67
N PHE A 66 7.07 14.80 6.76
CA PHE A 66 6.87 16.24 6.97
C PHE A 66 6.14 16.54 8.29
N PHE A 67 5.09 15.77 8.62
CA PHE A 67 4.41 15.88 9.91
C PHE A 67 5.35 15.66 11.09
N ARG A 68 6.14 14.57 11.06
CA ARG A 68 7.07 14.20 12.14
C ARG A 68 8.17 15.24 12.36
N HIS A 69 8.53 15.99 11.33
CA HIS A 69 9.47 17.12 11.37
C HIS A 69 8.81 18.49 11.60
N GLY A 70 7.54 18.53 12.04
CA GLY A 70 6.88 19.75 12.52
C GLY A 70 6.24 20.62 11.44
N HIS A 71 6.14 20.14 10.21
CA HIS A 71 5.40 20.82 9.13
C HIS A 71 3.91 20.47 9.17
N ARG A 72 3.09 21.18 8.39
CA ARG A 72 1.62 21.04 8.38
C ARG A 72 1.13 20.41 7.06
N PRO A 73 1.16 19.07 6.92
CA PRO A 73 0.63 18.43 5.74
C PRO A 73 -0.89 18.50 5.66
N LEU A 74 -1.39 18.53 4.42
CA LEU A 74 -2.78 18.39 4.04
C LEU A 74 -2.91 17.15 3.12
N ALA A 75 -3.78 16.23 3.47
CA ALA A 75 -4.14 15.11 2.60
C ALA A 75 -5.35 15.53 1.76
N LEU A 76 -5.12 15.86 0.48
CA LEU A 76 -6.20 16.23 -0.44
C LEU A 76 -6.78 14.96 -1.06
N VAL A 77 -8.08 14.74 -0.86
CA VAL A 77 -8.82 13.69 -1.55
C VAL A 77 -9.53 14.29 -2.76
N GLY A 78 -9.37 13.65 -3.91
CA GLY A 78 -9.77 14.17 -5.20
C GLY A 78 -11.23 13.94 -5.56
N GLY A 79 -12.20 14.56 -4.88
CA GLY A 79 -13.61 14.43 -5.25
C GLY A 79 -13.94 15.01 -6.63
N ALA A 80 -13.38 16.16 -6.99
CA ALA A 80 -13.53 16.74 -8.33
C ALA A 80 -12.59 16.08 -9.36
N THR A 81 -11.32 15.87 -8.99
CA THR A 81 -10.32 15.25 -9.90
C THR A 81 -10.65 13.80 -10.21
N GLY A 82 -11.27 13.07 -9.28
CA GLY A 82 -11.75 11.70 -9.46
C GLY A 82 -12.85 11.55 -10.52
N LEU A 83 -13.67 12.59 -10.73
CA LEU A 83 -14.69 12.64 -11.80
C LEU A 83 -14.10 12.86 -13.19
N ILE A 84 -12.82 13.22 -13.29
CA ILE A 84 -12.16 13.59 -14.54
C ILE A 84 -11.16 12.51 -14.94
N GLY A 85 -10.29 12.13 -14.00
CA GLY A 85 -9.24 11.14 -14.18
C GLY A 85 -7.91 11.71 -14.67
N ASP A 86 -6.84 11.41 -13.93
CA ASP A 86 -5.48 11.80 -14.29
C ASP A 86 -4.90 10.95 -15.45
N PRO A 87 -4.48 11.58 -16.57
CA PRO A 87 -3.80 10.88 -17.67
C PRO A 87 -2.31 10.56 -17.38
N SER A 88 -1.71 11.12 -16.33
CA SER A 88 -0.26 11.06 -16.07
C SER A 88 0.22 9.63 -15.80
N GLY A 89 1.29 9.22 -16.49
CA GLY A 89 1.87 7.87 -16.36
C GLY A 89 0.96 6.72 -16.83
N ARG A 90 -0.13 7.03 -17.56
CA ARG A 90 -1.12 6.08 -18.07
C ARG A 90 -1.17 6.09 -19.59
N SER A 91 -1.56 4.95 -20.14
CA SER A 91 -1.62 4.75 -21.58
C SER A 91 -3.08 4.71 -22.10
N THR A 92 -4.03 4.15 -21.34
CA THR A 92 -5.47 4.10 -21.65
C THR A 92 -6.28 5.18 -20.94
N GLU A 93 -7.41 5.59 -21.52
CA GLU A 93 -8.36 6.53 -20.90
C GLU A 93 -9.07 5.86 -19.71
N ARG A 94 -9.42 6.66 -18.69
CA ARG A 94 -10.16 6.15 -17.52
C ARG A 94 -11.65 6.03 -17.82
N ASN A 95 -12.26 4.98 -17.26
CA ASN A 95 -13.71 4.93 -17.13
C ASN A 95 -14.13 5.93 -16.04
N LEU A 96 -15.09 6.79 -16.36
CA LEU A 96 -15.67 7.72 -15.40
C LEU A 96 -16.49 6.94 -14.37
N LEU A 97 -16.29 7.22 -13.09
CA LEU A 97 -17.06 6.66 -12.00
C LEU A 97 -18.39 7.42 -11.87
N ASP A 98 -19.46 6.72 -11.47
CA ASP A 98 -20.69 7.37 -11.01
C ASP A 98 -20.47 8.01 -9.62
N GLU A 99 -21.35 8.95 -9.26
CA GLU A 99 -21.22 9.73 -8.02
C GLU A 99 -21.30 8.86 -6.76
N ASP A 100 -22.14 7.82 -6.75
CA ASP A 100 -22.31 6.94 -5.58
C ASP A 100 -21.03 6.11 -5.35
N THR A 101 -20.48 5.53 -6.42
CA THR A 101 -19.20 4.80 -6.38
C THR A 101 -18.05 5.71 -5.95
N LEU A 102 -18.00 6.94 -6.50
CA LEU A 102 -16.99 7.91 -6.14
C LEU A 102 -17.05 8.27 -4.65
N GLN A 103 -18.25 8.53 -4.13
CA GLN A 103 -18.46 8.87 -2.73
C GLN A 103 -18.03 7.73 -1.80
N ALA A 104 -18.38 6.48 -2.12
CA ALA A 104 -17.93 5.31 -1.36
C ALA A 104 -16.40 5.16 -1.38
N ASN A 105 -15.76 5.43 -2.52
CA ASN A 105 -14.31 5.42 -2.64
C ASN A 105 -13.65 6.54 -1.80
N LEU A 106 -14.21 7.75 -1.82
CA LEU A 106 -13.74 8.89 -1.03
C LEU A 106 -13.74 8.57 0.47
N GLU A 107 -14.83 7.99 0.97
CA GLU A 107 -14.95 7.59 2.38
C GLU A 107 -13.93 6.53 2.76
N SER A 108 -13.78 5.49 1.92
CA SER A 108 -12.86 4.38 2.15
C SER A 108 -11.40 4.83 2.15
N ILE A 109 -11.02 5.67 1.19
CA ILE A 109 -9.67 6.24 1.08
C ILE A 109 -9.39 7.21 2.22
N GLY A 110 -10.36 8.06 2.58
CA GLY A 110 -10.22 8.97 3.70
C GLY A 110 -9.98 8.24 5.03
N ALA A 111 -10.68 7.13 5.25
CA ALA A 111 -10.47 6.27 6.41
C ALA A 111 -9.06 5.63 6.40
N GLN A 112 -8.57 5.17 5.25
CA GLN A 112 -7.22 4.61 5.10
C GLN A 112 -6.14 5.66 5.38
N LEU A 113 -6.25 6.86 4.79
CA LEU A 113 -5.33 7.97 5.03
C LEU A 113 -5.29 8.35 6.51
N THR A 114 -6.46 8.50 7.15
CA THR A 114 -6.58 8.83 8.57
C THR A 114 -5.88 7.80 9.45
N ARG A 115 -6.06 6.50 9.15
CA ARG A 115 -5.41 5.42 9.90
C ARG A 115 -3.89 5.48 9.78
N VAL A 116 -3.36 5.51 8.56
CA VAL A 116 -1.90 5.44 8.31
C VAL A 116 -1.20 6.69 8.85
N LEU A 117 -1.75 7.88 8.58
CA LEU A 117 -1.21 9.13 9.11
C LEU A 117 -1.36 9.20 10.63
N GLY A 118 -2.44 8.66 11.20
CA GLY A 118 -2.62 8.53 12.65
C GLY A 118 -1.54 7.64 13.29
N ALA A 119 -1.31 6.44 12.74
CA ALA A 119 -0.29 5.51 13.22
C ALA A 119 1.13 6.09 13.11
N SER A 120 1.40 6.90 12.08
CA SER A 120 2.70 7.58 11.93
C SER A 120 3.06 8.53 13.07
N ARG A 121 2.06 8.96 13.87
CA ARG A 121 2.25 9.87 15.02
C ARG A 121 2.83 9.14 16.23
N THR A 122 2.62 7.84 16.34
CA THR A 122 2.93 7.04 17.53
C THR A 122 4.01 5.99 17.30
N LEU A 123 4.06 5.37 16.12
CA LEU A 123 5.06 4.33 15.81
C LEU A 123 6.49 4.86 15.92
N HIS A 124 7.33 4.13 16.65
CA HIS A 124 8.75 4.46 16.89
C HIS A 124 8.95 5.89 17.39
N ARG A 125 8.06 6.37 18.27
CA ARG A 125 8.23 7.61 19.03
C ARG A 125 8.17 7.32 20.52
N ALA A 126 8.86 8.15 21.31
CA ALA A 126 8.79 8.09 22.76
C ALA A 126 7.36 8.42 23.25
N GLU A 127 6.94 7.83 24.36
CA GLU A 127 5.58 7.96 24.92
C GLU A 127 5.20 9.41 25.29
N ASP A 128 6.20 10.26 25.51
CA ASP A 128 6.06 11.68 25.85
C ASP A 128 6.15 12.62 24.63
N ALA A 129 6.35 12.09 23.42
CA ALA A 129 6.36 12.89 22.21
C ALA A 129 4.97 13.52 21.99
N GLN A 130 4.90 14.84 22.07
CA GLN A 130 3.65 15.57 21.92
C GLN A 130 3.12 15.37 20.49
N ALA A 131 2.05 14.59 20.36
CA ALA A 131 1.44 14.32 19.08
C ALA A 131 0.72 15.60 18.60
N GLY A 132 1.35 16.33 17.66
CA GLY A 132 0.75 17.51 17.00
C GLY A 132 -0.63 17.20 16.39
N GLU A 133 -1.37 18.20 15.95
CA GLU A 133 -2.72 18.00 15.39
C GLU A 133 -2.76 16.96 14.27
N PRO A 134 -3.83 16.17 14.13
CA PRO A 134 -3.96 15.22 13.01
C PRO A 134 -3.77 15.91 11.65
N VAL A 135 -3.18 15.20 10.70
CA VAL A 135 -3.07 15.68 9.31
C VAL A 135 -4.46 16.00 8.78
N ALA A 136 -4.68 17.24 8.37
CA ALA A 136 -5.98 17.68 7.90
C ALA A 136 -6.30 17.04 6.54
N MET A 137 -7.52 16.54 6.42
CA MET A 137 -8.04 16.00 5.17
C MET A 137 -8.93 17.06 4.50
N VAL A 138 -8.69 17.33 3.23
CA VAL A 138 -9.43 18.32 2.43
C VAL A 138 -9.95 17.68 1.16
N ASN A 139 -11.08 18.15 0.63
CA ASN A 139 -11.69 17.61 -0.58
C ASN A 139 -11.83 18.69 -1.64
N ASN A 140 -11.26 18.49 -2.83
CA ASN A 140 -11.35 19.50 -3.89
C ASN A 140 -12.76 19.67 -4.47
N ALA A 141 -13.67 18.72 -4.24
CA ALA A 141 -15.09 18.92 -4.53
C ALA A 141 -15.66 20.17 -3.83
N ASP A 142 -15.15 20.54 -2.65
CA ASP A 142 -15.68 21.65 -1.85
C ASP A 142 -15.56 23.00 -2.56
N TRP A 143 -14.51 23.22 -3.36
CA TRP A 143 -14.34 24.46 -4.14
C TRP A 143 -14.70 24.35 -5.62
N PHE A 144 -14.96 23.14 -6.12
CA PHE A 144 -15.40 22.94 -7.52
C PHE A 144 -16.91 22.77 -7.69
N LYS A 145 -17.64 22.29 -6.67
CA LYS A 145 -19.06 21.91 -6.78
C LYS A 145 -19.98 23.05 -7.26
N GLU A 146 -19.67 24.29 -6.90
CA GLU A 146 -20.47 25.46 -7.27
C GLU A 146 -19.82 26.32 -8.36
N TRP A 147 -18.70 25.87 -8.93
CA TRP A 147 -17.93 26.70 -9.85
C TRP A 147 -18.41 26.53 -11.29
N SER A 148 -18.90 27.62 -11.89
CA SER A 148 -19.34 27.57 -13.28
C SER A 148 -18.18 27.31 -14.23
N PHE A 149 -18.44 26.55 -15.29
CA PHE A 149 -17.44 26.28 -16.34
C PHE A 149 -16.85 27.57 -16.94
N ILE A 150 -17.68 28.61 -17.12
CA ILE A 150 -17.25 29.89 -17.67
C ILE A 150 -16.30 30.61 -16.71
N ASP A 151 -16.60 30.60 -15.41
CA ASP A 151 -15.72 31.20 -14.41
C ASP A 151 -14.40 30.43 -14.32
N PHE A 152 -14.43 29.10 -14.35
CA PHE A 152 -13.22 28.29 -14.39
C PHE A 152 -12.33 28.63 -15.60
N LEU A 153 -12.89 28.76 -16.80
CA LEU A 153 -12.12 29.15 -17.99
C LEU A 153 -11.53 30.57 -17.86
N ARG A 154 -12.29 31.50 -17.28
CA ARG A 154 -11.85 32.90 -17.10
C ARG A 154 -10.81 33.06 -16.00
N GLU A 155 -10.91 32.29 -14.94
CA GLU A 155 -10.03 32.39 -13.78
C GLU A 155 -8.79 31.51 -13.93
N VAL A 156 -8.94 30.29 -14.44
CA VAL A 156 -7.86 29.31 -14.57
C VAL A 156 -7.43 29.20 -16.02
N GLY A 157 -8.36 28.85 -16.92
CA GLY A 157 -8.07 28.49 -18.31
C GLY A 157 -7.23 29.53 -19.08
N LYS A 158 -7.48 30.83 -18.88
CA LYS A 158 -6.72 31.93 -19.53
C LYS A 158 -5.21 31.90 -19.27
N HIS A 159 -4.76 31.24 -18.21
CA HIS A 159 -3.34 31.15 -17.85
C HIS A 159 -2.60 30.00 -18.53
N PHE A 160 -3.33 29.08 -19.17
CA PHE A 160 -2.78 27.88 -19.78
C PHE A 160 -2.75 28.03 -21.30
N ARG A 161 -1.54 27.97 -21.86
CA ARG A 161 -1.36 27.93 -23.32
C ARG A 161 -1.42 26.49 -23.78
N VAL A 162 -2.34 26.19 -24.70
CA VAL A 162 -2.52 24.83 -25.25
C VAL A 162 -1.19 24.22 -25.73
N ASN A 163 -0.37 24.97 -26.47
CA ASN A 163 0.93 24.48 -26.95
C ASN A 163 1.88 24.05 -25.81
N GLN A 164 1.83 24.72 -24.64
CA GLN A 164 2.65 24.34 -23.49
C GLN A 164 2.11 23.07 -22.83
N MET A 165 0.79 22.91 -22.77
CA MET A 165 0.16 21.70 -22.22
C MET A 165 0.47 20.48 -23.09
N LEU A 166 0.40 20.61 -24.42
CA LEU A 166 0.73 19.53 -25.36
C LEU A 166 2.21 19.10 -25.29
N ALA A 167 3.10 20.01 -24.89
CA ALA A 167 4.53 19.75 -24.76
C ALA A 167 4.92 19.01 -23.47
N LYS A 168 4.00 18.88 -22.50
CA LYS A 168 4.26 18.13 -21.26
C LYS A 168 4.36 16.64 -21.59
N ASP A 169 5.39 15.97 -21.09
CA ASP A 169 5.70 14.57 -21.42
C ASP A 169 4.51 13.62 -21.19
N SER A 170 3.75 13.82 -20.11
CA SER A 170 2.55 13.04 -19.79
C SER A 170 1.45 13.11 -20.86
N VAL A 171 1.28 14.28 -21.47
CA VAL A 171 0.29 14.51 -22.54
C VAL A 171 0.86 14.10 -23.89
N ARG A 172 2.11 14.48 -24.16
CA ARG A 172 2.81 14.22 -25.41
C ARG A 172 2.88 12.72 -25.73
N ALA A 173 3.23 11.89 -24.74
CA ALA A 173 3.29 10.44 -24.93
C ALA A 173 1.93 9.86 -25.37
N ARG A 174 0.81 10.33 -24.80
CA ARG A 174 -0.54 9.87 -25.19
C ARG A 174 -0.96 10.33 -26.58
N LEU A 175 -0.48 11.49 -27.03
CA LEU A 175 -0.76 12.02 -28.36
C LEU A 175 0.04 11.32 -29.47
N GLU A 176 1.30 10.97 -29.19
CA GLU A 176 2.20 10.37 -30.18
C GLU A 176 1.98 8.84 -30.34
N GLU A 177 1.55 8.14 -29.30
CA GLU A 177 1.56 6.66 -29.26
C GLU A 177 0.24 5.97 -29.69
N ARG A 178 -0.88 6.66 -29.93
CA ARG A 178 -2.21 5.99 -30.04
C ARG A 178 -3.17 6.51 -31.10
N GLU A 179 -3.99 5.59 -31.63
CA GLU A 179 -5.18 5.88 -32.47
C GLU A 179 -6.31 6.63 -31.73
N GLN A 180 -6.31 6.63 -30.39
CA GLN A 180 -7.42 7.16 -29.56
C GLN A 180 -7.20 8.58 -28.99
N GLY A 181 -5.97 9.12 -29.02
CA GLY A 181 -5.68 10.47 -28.51
C GLY A 181 -5.93 10.66 -27.00
N ILE A 182 -6.13 11.92 -26.58
CA ILE A 182 -6.50 12.32 -25.22
C ILE A 182 -7.80 13.15 -25.29
N SER A 183 -8.78 12.85 -24.43
CA SER A 183 -10.03 13.61 -24.40
C SER A 183 -9.84 14.98 -23.77
N TYR A 184 -10.74 15.92 -24.06
CA TYR A 184 -10.71 17.25 -23.43
C TYR A 184 -10.85 17.15 -21.89
N THR A 185 -11.63 16.17 -21.42
CA THR A 185 -11.82 15.86 -20.01
C THR A 185 -10.47 15.59 -19.34
N GLU A 186 -9.72 14.58 -19.79
CA GLU A 186 -8.40 14.25 -19.23
C GLU A 186 -7.38 15.38 -19.47
N PHE A 187 -7.45 16.08 -20.61
CA PHE A 187 -6.58 17.22 -20.90
C PHE A 187 -6.80 18.40 -19.93
N SER A 188 -8.02 18.56 -19.42
CA SER A 188 -8.38 19.61 -18.45
C SER A 188 -7.93 19.31 -17.02
N TYR A 189 -7.59 18.05 -16.70
CA TYR A 189 -7.18 17.61 -15.37
C TYR A 189 -6.04 18.46 -14.77
N MET A 190 -5.03 18.79 -15.59
CA MET A 190 -3.89 19.62 -15.18
C MET A 190 -4.31 20.99 -14.63
N LEU A 191 -5.37 21.60 -15.21
CA LEU A 191 -5.86 22.90 -14.76
C LEU A 191 -6.54 22.79 -13.39
N ILE A 192 -7.26 21.70 -13.17
CA ILE A 192 -7.97 21.41 -11.92
C ILE A 192 -6.95 21.22 -10.79
N GLN A 193 -5.96 20.34 -10.97
CA GLN A 193 -4.90 20.13 -9.97
C GLN A 193 -4.04 21.39 -9.76
N ALA A 194 -3.78 22.17 -10.81
CA ALA A 194 -3.07 23.44 -10.65
C ALA A 194 -3.86 24.46 -9.82
N TYR A 195 -5.18 24.49 -9.98
CA TYR A 195 -6.04 25.34 -9.16
C TYR A 195 -6.11 24.86 -7.71
N ASP A 196 -6.08 23.55 -7.44
CA ASP A 196 -6.01 23.04 -6.06
C ASP A 196 -4.83 23.67 -5.30
N PHE A 197 -3.66 23.79 -5.94
CA PHE A 197 -2.50 24.42 -5.30
C PHE A 197 -2.77 25.92 -5.02
N LEU A 198 -3.31 26.65 -6.00
CA LEU A 198 -3.66 28.06 -5.81
C LEU A 198 -4.67 28.24 -4.67
N HIS A 199 -5.72 27.42 -4.64
CA HIS A 199 -6.76 27.47 -3.62
C HIS A 199 -6.19 27.20 -2.23
N LEU A 200 -5.44 26.12 -2.06
CA LEU A 200 -4.80 25.78 -0.78
C LEU A 200 -3.76 26.82 -0.36
N HIS A 201 -3.07 27.44 -1.31
CA HIS A 201 -2.17 28.54 -1.00
C HIS A 201 -2.92 29.76 -0.43
N GLN A 202 -4.04 30.14 -1.05
CA GLN A 202 -4.82 31.32 -0.64
C GLN A 202 -5.59 31.11 0.67
N ASN A 203 -6.12 29.91 0.91
CA ASN A 203 -7.00 29.64 2.05
C ASN A 203 -6.28 28.98 3.22
N GLU A 204 -5.23 28.19 2.96
CA GLU A 204 -4.51 27.40 3.97
C GLU A 204 -3.03 27.78 4.11
N GLY A 205 -2.56 28.77 3.34
CA GLY A 205 -1.15 29.14 3.32
C GLY A 205 -0.23 28.03 2.81
N CYS A 206 -0.75 27.09 2.02
CA CYS A 206 0.04 26.01 1.43
C CYS A 206 1.15 26.55 0.52
N ARG A 207 2.38 26.06 0.69
CA ARG A 207 3.56 26.51 -0.06
C ARG A 207 4.31 25.39 -0.78
N LEU A 208 4.01 24.13 -0.50
CA LEU A 208 4.66 22.98 -1.11
C LEU A 208 3.63 21.94 -1.56
N GLN A 209 3.76 21.45 -2.79
CA GLN A 209 3.07 20.25 -3.24
C GLN A 209 4.07 19.10 -3.36
N ILE A 210 3.71 17.94 -2.81
CA ILE A 210 4.47 16.69 -2.96
C ILE A 210 3.68 15.66 -3.76
N GLY A 211 4.36 14.73 -4.41
CA GLY A 211 3.72 13.65 -5.17
C GLY A 211 4.71 12.69 -5.83
N GLY A 212 4.21 11.69 -6.56
CA GLY A 212 5.06 10.80 -7.36
C GLY A 212 5.72 11.53 -8.55
N SER A 213 6.80 10.97 -9.08
CA SER A 213 7.54 11.53 -10.22
C SER A 213 6.68 11.75 -11.47
N ASP A 214 5.62 10.94 -11.65
CA ASP A 214 4.63 11.08 -12.70
C ASP A 214 3.77 12.36 -12.59
N GLN A 215 3.72 12.97 -11.40
CA GLN A 215 2.94 14.19 -11.13
C GLN A 215 3.69 15.49 -11.41
N TRP A 216 4.96 15.42 -11.83
CA TRP A 216 5.81 16.60 -12.04
C TRP A 216 5.17 17.66 -12.95
N GLY A 217 4.53 17.21 -14.04
CA GLY A 217 3.87 18.09 -15.01
C GLY A 217 2.74 18.93 -14.38
N ASN A 218 1.93 18.31 -13.51
CA ASN A 218 0.80 18.95 -12.84
C ASN A 218 1.26 19.80 -11.65
N ILE A 219 2.28 19.34 -10.90
CA ILE A 219 2.85 20.09 -9.78
C ILE A 219 3.42 21.43 -10.25
N THR A 220 4.24 21.39 -11.31
CA THR A 220 4.82 22.61 -11.91
C THR A 220 3.75 23.55 -12.46
N ALA A 221 2.65 23.02 -12.98
CA ALA A 221 1.52 23.84 -13.41
C ALA A 221 0.85 24.59 -12.25
N GLY A 222 0.72 23.95 -11.08
CA GLY A 222 0.20 24.59 -9.86
C GLY A 222 1.14 25.68 -9.33
N VAL A 223 2.45 25.43 -9.32
CA VAL A 223 3.47 26.44 -8.95
C VAL A 223 3.39 27.65 -9.88
N ASP A 224 3.36 27.43 -11.19
CA ASP A 224 3.27 28.50 -12.19
C ASP A 224 1.98 29.31 -12.07
N LEU A 225 0.84 28.64 -11.89
CA LEU A 225 -0.45 29.30 -11.72
C LEU A 225 -0.46 30.16 -10.46
N THR A 226 0.01 29.61 -9.33
CA THR A 226 0.08 30.32 -8.06
C THR A 226 0.92 31.58 -8.18
N ARG A 227 2.14 31.47 -8.73
CA ARG A 227 3.01 32.61 -8.99
C ARG A 227 2.35 33.68 -9.86
N ARG A 228 1.68 33.31 -10.94
CA ARG A 228 1.00 34.27 -11.85
C ARG A 228 -0.16 34.99 -11.17
N ARG A 229 -0.85 34.33 -10.23
CA ARG A 229 -2.06 34.84 -9.59
C ARG A 229 -1.78 35.65 -8.32
N THR A 230 -0.77 35.26 -7.55
CA THR A 230 -0.48 35.86 -6.24
C THR A 230 0.88 36.54 -6.17
N GLY A 231 1.79 36.25 -7.11
CA GLY A 231 3.19 36.68 -7.05
C GLY A 231 4.03 35.89 -6.03
N ALA A 232 3.45 34.95 -5.31
CA ALA A 232 4.15 34.17 -4.30
C ALA A 232 5.03 33.07 -4.92
N SER A 233 6.14 32.76 -4.23
CA SER A 233 6.96 31.59 -4.53
C SER A 233 6.44 30.38 -3.76
N THR A 234 5.98 29.38 -4.51
CA THR A 234 5.62 28.05 -4.00
C THR A 234 6.51 26.98 -4.64
N PHE A 235 6.48 25.79 -4.08
CA PHE A 235 7.44 24.73 -4.34
C PHE A 235 6.76 23.43 -4.74
N GLY A 236 7.46 22.62 -5.53
CA GLY A 236 7.11 21.24 -5.83
C GLY A 236 8.27 20.31 -5.48
N LEU A 237 7.96 19.15 -4.92
CA LEU A 237 8.89 18.05 -4.67
C LEU A 237 8.28 16.74 -5.14
N THR A 238 9.01 15.93 -5.89
CA THR A 238 8.53 14.60 -6.30
C THR A 238 9.36 13.48 -5.72
N PHE A 239 8.68 12.35 -5.54
CA PHE A 239 9.26 11.09 -5.09
C PHE A 239 9.52 10.16 -6.26
N PRO A 240 10.57 9.32 -6.22
CA PRO A 240 10.89 8.44 -7.32
C PRO A 240 9.77 7.40 -7.51
N LEU A 241 9.56 7.00 -8.76
CA LEU A 241 8.75 5.82 -9.02
C LEU A 241 9.44 4.59 -8.44
N ILE A 242 8.79 3.93 -7.48
CA ILE A 242 9.39 2.79 -6.80
C ILE A 242 9.22 1.54 -7.67
N THR A 243 10.35 0.98 -8.09
CA THR A 243 10.46 -0.30 -8.80
C THR A 243 11.37 -1.23 -8.02
N SER A 244 11.11 -2.53 -8.01
CA SER A 244 12.05 -3.54 -7.52
C SER A 244 13.29 -3.63 -8.40
N ALA A 245 14.34 -4.29 -7.93
CA ALA A 245 15.60 -4.46 -8.64
C ALA A 245 15.44 -5.21 -9.99
N ASP A 246 14.38 -6.02 -10.13
CA ASP A 246 14.00 -6.69 -11.38
C ASP A 246 13.18 -5.80 -12.35
N GLY A 247 12.98 -4.52 -12.01
CA GLY A 247 12.29 -3.53 -12.85
C GLY A 247 10.77 -3.55 -12.75
N LYS A 248 10.16 -4.37 -11.89
CA LYS A 248 8.71 -4.35 -11.68
C LYS A 248 8.29 -3.16 -10.81
N LYS A 249 7.16 -2.53 -11.13
CA LYS A 249 6.58 -1.48 -10.27
C LYS A 249 6.16 -2.08 -8.92
N ILE A 250 6.43 -1.36 -7.84
CA ILE A 250 5.99 -1.74 -6.49
C ILE A 250 4.46 -1.86 -6.43
N GLY A 251 3.97 -2.76 -5.58
CA GLY A 251 2.54 -2.94 -5.36
C GLY A 251 1.82 -3.68 -6.47
N LYS A 252 2.56 -4.36 -7.37
CA LYS A 252 2.02 -5.33 -8.32
C LYS A 252 2.46 -6.74 -7.97
N SER A 253 1.49 -7.63 -7.81
CA SER A 253 1.66 -9.08 -7.66
C SER A 253 1.16 -9.81 -8.92
N LEU A 254 1.34 -11.14 -8.98
CA LEU A 254 0.74 -11.98 -10.04
C LEU A 254 -0.79 -11.85 -10.10
N GLY A 255 -1.44 -11.53 -8.96
CA GLY A 255 -2.88 -11.33 -8.85
C GLY A 255 -3.38 -9.89 -9.05
N GLY A 256 -2.49 -8.95 -9.35
CA GLY A 256 -2.86 -7.53 -9.52
C GLY A 256 -2.28 -6.61 -8.45
N ALA A 257 -2.96 -5.51 -8.15
CA ALA A 257 -2.49 -4.53 -7.19
C ALA A 257 -2.55 -5.07 -5.75
N VAL A 258 -1.59 -4.67 -4.92
CA VAL A 258 -1.57 -4.97 -3.47
C VAL A 258 -2.25 -3.80 -2.75
N TYR A 259 -3.51 -4.00 -2.39
CA TYR A 259 -4.35 -2.97 -1.76
C TYR A 259 -4.06 -2.84 -0.26
N LEU A 260 -4.38 -1.67 0.30
CA LEU A 260 -4.28 -1.42 1.75
C LEU A 260 -5.53 -1.91 2.50
N ASP A 261 -6.62 -2.14 1.78
CA ASP A 261 -7.86 -2.69 2.35
C ASP A 261 -7.76 -4.21 2.55
N GLY A 262 -8.05 -4.66 3.78
CA GLY A 262 -7.98 -6.06 4.19
C GLY A 262 -9.00 -6.99 3.53
N GLU A 263 -10.09 -6.46 2.96
CA GLU A 263 -11.07 -7.23 2.18
C GLU A 263 -10.61 -7.43 0.73
N MET A 264 -9.84 -6.48 0.17
CA MET A 264 -9.31 -6.57 -1.20
C MET A 264 -7.95 -7.29 -1.26
N THR A 265 -7.12 -7.11 -0.25
CA THR A 265 -5.86 -7.83 -0.06
C THR A 265 -5.77 -8.19 1.40
N SER A 266 -5.96 -9.48 1.72
CA SER A 266 -5.94 -9.91 3.11
C SER A 266 -4.62 -9.54 3.79
N ALA A 267 -4.66 -9.28 5.10
CA ALA A 267 -3.47 -8.93 5.86
C ALA A 267 -2.37 -10.02 5.72
N TYR A 268 -2.75 -11.29 5.55
CA TYR A 268 -1.84 -12.38 5.23
C TYR A 268 -1.16 -12.19 3.86
N ALA A 269 -1.94 -11.97 2.79
CA ALA A 269 -1.38 -11.74 1.46
C ALA A 269 -0.51 -10.48 1.41
N PHE A 270 -0.91 -9.43 2.13
CA PHE A 270 -0.15 -8.20 2.28
C PHE A 270 1.20 -8.44 2.98
N TYR A 271 1.20 -9.16 4.12
CA TYR A 271 2.43 -9.53 4.82
C TYR A 271 3.34 -10.41 3.96
N GLN A 272 2.78 -11.43 3.28
CA GLN A 272 3.53 -12.30 2.39
C GLN A 272 4.15 -11.55 1.21
N TYR A 273 3.46 -10.52 0.68
CA TYR A 273 4.03 -9.66 -0.35
C TYR A 273 5.36 -9.02 0.12
N TRP A 274 5.44 -8.55 1.36
CA TRP A 274 6.66 -7.97 1.92
C TRP A 274 7.72 -9.01 2.29
N ILE A 275 7.31 -10.19 2.78
CA ILE A 275 8.22 -11.32 3.05
C ILE A 275 8.94 -11.78 1.78
N ASN A 276 8.25 -11.72 0.64
CA ASN A 276 8.78 -12.21 -0.63
C ASN A 276 9.66 -11.19 -1.37
N GLN A 277 10.00 -10.06 -0.74
CA GLN A 277 10.91 -9.09 -1.34
C GLN A 277 12.36 -9.59 -1.32
N GLY A 278 13.11 -9.25 -2.39
CA GLY A 278 14.52 -9.62 -2.51
C GLY A 278 15.43 -8.79 -1.62
N ASP A 279 16.59 -9.36 -1.25
CA ASP A 279 17.60 -8.67 -0.43
C ASP A 279 18.01 -7.31 -1.01
N ALA A 280 18.12 -7.22 -2.34
CA ALA A 280 18.50 -5.99 -3.05
C ALA A 280 17.52 -4.83 -2.86
N ASP A 281 16.28 -5.12 -2.46
CA ASP A 281 15.21 -4.12 -2.31
C ASP A 281 14.87 -3.84 -0.84
N CYS A 282 15.09 -4.79 0.07
CA CYS A 282 14.62 -4.73 1.45
C CYS A 282 15.15 -3.51 2.22
N GLY A 283 16.46 -3.21 2.13
CA GLY A 283 17.04 -2.04 2.80
C GLY A 283 16.37 -0.73 2.37
N ARG A 284 16.24 -0.53 1.06
CA ARG A 284 15.53 0.63 0.49
C ARG A 284 14.05 0.67 0.90
N PHE A 285 13.38 -0.47 0.96
CA PHE A 285 11.97 -0.51 1.37
C PHE A 285 11.79 -0.25 2.87
N LEU A 286 12.73 -0.65 3.72
CA LEU A 286 12.73 -0.25 5.13
C LEU A 286 12.82 1.28 5.25
N ARG A 287 13.73 1.91 4.49
CA ARG A 287 13.85 3.37 4.44
C ARG A 287 12.57 4.07 3.99
N LEU A 288 11.90 3.56 2.97
CA LEU A 288 10.73 4.22 2.35
C LEU A 288 9.39 3.96 3.05
N PHE A 289 9.20 2.77 3.63
CA PHE A 289 7.87 2.31 4.07
C PHE A 289 7.75 2.06 5.57
N THR A 290 8.79 2.37 6.36
CA THR A 290 8.77 2.20 7.81
C THR A 290 9.17 3.50 8.52
N PHE A 291 8.86 3.58 9.82
CA PHE A 291 9.33 4.64 10.70
C PHE A 291 10.48 4.19 11.60
N LEU A 292 11.17 3.09 11.25
CA LEU A 292 12.30 2.60 12.03
C LEU A 292 13.40 3.67 12.16
N PRO A 293 14.08 3.72 13.31
CA PRO A 293 15.27 4.53 13.49
C PRO A 293 16.36 4.24 12.46
N LYS A 294 17.15 5.27 12.15
CA LYS A 294 18.20 5.21 11.13
C LYS A 294 19.25 4.15 11.43
N ASP A 295 19.70 4.07 12.67
CA ASP A 295 20.69 3.11 13.15
C ASP A 295 20.18 1.65 13.07
N GLU A 296 18.90 1.42 13.34
CA GLU A 296 18.29 0.10 13.17
C GLU A 296 18.25 -0.33 11.70
N ILE A 297 17.88 0.58 10.79
CA ILE A 297 17.89 0.31 9.35
C ILE A 297 19.31 0.02 8.87
N GLU A 298 20.30 0.85 9.23
CA GLU A 298 21.70 0.67 8.84
C GLU A 298 22.28 -0.67 9.36
N ALA A 299 21.89 -1.10 10.57
CA ALA A 299 22.29 -2.41 11.10
C ALA A 299 21.67 -3.58 10.31
N LEU A 300 20.42 -3.46 9.87
CA LEU A 300 19.75 -4.47 9.04
C LEU A 300 20.34 -4.53 7.63
N GLU A 301 20.69 -3.38 7.05
CA GLU A 301 21.37 -3.29 5.75
C GLU A 301 22.76 -3.93 5.81
N ALA A 302 23.53 -3.67 6.88
CA ALA A 302 24.84 -4.29 7.09
C ALA A 302 24.78 -5.83 7.11
N LYS A 303 23.70 -6.43 7.65
CA LYS A 303 23.49 -7.89 7.60
C LYS A 303 23.27 -8.40 6.17
N ILE A 304 22.56 -7.64 5.33
CA ILE A 304 22.39 -7.99 3.91
C ILE A 304 23.76 -7.93 3.21
N GLU A 305 24.50 -6.84 3.40
CA GLU A 305 25.81 -6.65 2.78
C GLU A 305 26.83 -7.72 3.19
N ALA A 306 26.79 -8.14 4.47
CA ALA A 306 27.62 -9.22 4.99
C ALA A 306 27.20 -10.64 4.52
N GLY A 307 26.05 -10.78 3.85
CA GLY A 307 25.48 -12.09 3.46
C GLY A 307 24.95 -12.91 4.64
N GLU A 308 24.72 -12.24 5.77
CA GLU A 308 24.23 -12.82 7.03
C GLU A 308 22.70 -12.80 7.11
N ASN A 309 22.02 -12.10 6.20
CA ASN A 309 20.56 -12.13 6.14
C ASN A 309 20.05 -13.56 5.84
N ARG A 310 19.14 -14.04 6.70
CA ARG A 310 18.44 -15.34 6.56
C ARG A 310 16.93 -15.16 6.45
N GLY A 311 16.49 -13.98 6.02
CA GLY A 311 15.08 -13.58 5.96
C GLY A 311 14.65 -12.66 7.11
N GLU A 312 15.57 -12.29 8.00
CA GLU A 312 15.30 -11.43 9.16
C GLU A 312 14.87 -10.03 8.71
N VAL A 313 15.54 -9.47 7.70
CA VAL A 313 15.23 -8.12 7.20
C VAL A 313 13.85 -8.08 6.55
N GLN A 314 13.49 -9.12 5.79
CA GLN A 314 12.16 -9.30 5.21
C GLN A 314 11.08 -9.39 6.28
N GLN A 315 11.35 -10.12 7.37
CA GLN A 315 10.42 -10.26 8.49
C GLN A 315 10.19 -8.91 9.19
N VAL A 316 11.25 -8.14 9.42
CA VAL A 316 11.14 -6.79 9.98
C VAL A 316 10.32 -5.90 9.05
N LEU A 317 10.65 -5.85 7.75
CA LEU A 317 9.91 -5.07 6.76
C LEU A 317 8.42 -5.45 6.74
N ALA A 318 8.12 -6.74 6.65
CA ALA A 318 6.75 -7.24 6.59
C ALA A 318 5.97 -6.94 7.87
N ARG A 319 6.60 -7.03 9.04
CA ARG A 319 6.00 -6.69 10.33
C ARG A 319 5.68 -5.20 10.40
N GLU A 320 6.66 -4.35 10.11
CA GLU A 320 6.52 -2.90 10.21
C GLU A 320 5.42 -2.36 9.29
N VAL A 321 5.44 -2.77 8.02
CA VAL A 321 4.44 -2.25 7.06
C VAL A 321 3.06 -2.86 7.33
N THR A 322 2.96 -4.14 7.70
CA THR A 322 1.65 -4.74 8.07
C THR A 322 1.08 -4.08 9.32
N THR A 323 1.91 -3.79 10.33
CA THR A 323 1.50 -3.07 11.54
C THR A 323 1.00 -1.67 11.23
N LEU A 324 1.70 -0.95 10.35
CA LEU A 324 1.31 0.39 9.91
C LEU A 324 -0.07 0.42 9.23
N ILE A 325 -0.39 -0.58 8.42
CA ILE A 325 -1.61 -0.60 7.60
C ILE A 325 -2.79 -1.28 8.30
N HIS A 326 -2.55 -2.43 8.92
CA HIS A 326 -3.58 -3.31 9.49
C HIS A 326 -3.60 -3.31 11.03
N GLY A 327 -2.60 -2.70 11.67
CA GLY A 327 -2.47 -2.64 13.12
C GLY A 327 -1.68 -3.81 13.71
N GLU A 328 -1.19 -3.61 14.95
CA GLU A 328 -0.34 -4.56 15.67
C GLU A 328 -1.03 -5.92 15.88
N GLU A 329 -2.29 -5.90 16.35
CA GLU A 329 -3.04 -7.13 16.65
C GLU A 329 -3.20 -8.02 15.41
N GLU A 330 -3.55 -7.41 14.28
CA GLU A 330 -3.72 -8.12 13.02
C GLU A 330 -2.38 -8.62 12.46
N CYS A 331 -1.32 -7.81 12.59
CA CYS A 331 0.03 -8.22 12.22
C CYS A 331 0.49 -9.46 13.00
N GLU A 332 0.29 -9.49 14.32
CA GLU A 332 0.66 -10.63 15.16
C GLU A 332 -0.14 -11.91 14.81
N LYS A 333 -1.44 -11.77 14.49
CA LYS A 333 -2.25 -12.88 13.96
C LYS A 333 -1.65 -13.43 12.67
N VAL A 334 -1.28 -12.56 11.73
CA VAL A 334 -0.69 -12.94 10.44
C VAL A 334 0.69 -13.58 10.58
N ILE A 335 1.52 -13.09 11.50
CA ILE A 335 2.82 -13.68 11.82
C ILE A 335 2.61 -15.10 12.36
N ARG A 336 1.70 -15.28 13.33
CA ARG A 336 1.36 -16.60 13.89
C ARG A 336 0.85 -17.54 12.80
N ALA A 337 -0.07 -17.06 11.97
CA ALA A 337 -0.61 -17.78 10.83
C ALA A 337 0.45 -18.21 9.80
N SER A 338 1.41 -17.33 9.51
CA SER A 338 2.51 -17.64 8.60
C SER A 338 3.36 -18.79 9.14
N ARG A 339 3.64 -18.82 10.46
CA ARG A 339 4.38 -19.93 11.09
C ARG A 339 3.60 -21.24 11.05
N MET A 340 2.26 -21.19 11.15
CA MET A 340 1.40 -22.36 11.00
C MET A 340 1.52 -23.00 9.61
N LEU A 341 1.62 -22.24 8.51
CA LEU A 341 1.88 -22.82 7.19
C LEU A 341 3.25 -23.52 7.08
N PHE A 342 4.19 -23.17 7.95
CA PHE A 342 5.48 -23.86 8.07
C PHE A 342 5.49 -24.97 9.13
N GLY A 343 4.33 -25.34 9.67
CA GLY A 343 4.14 -26.53 10.47
C GLY A 343 4.00 -26.32 11.98
N GLU A 344 3.86 -25.07 12.45
CA GLU A 344 3.38 -24.84 13.82
C GLU A 344 1.92 -25.29 13.97
N LYS A 345 1.55 -25.71 15.19
CA LYS A 345 0.21 -26.18 15.52
C LYS A 345 -0.84 -25.12 15.15
N ILE A 346 -1.91 -25.54 14.49
CA ILE A 346 -3.03 -24.68 14.09
C ILE A 346 -4.08 -24.69 15.20
N GLU A 347 -4.23 -23.57 15.90
CA GLU A 347 -5.17 -23.38 17.00
C GLU A 347 -5.52 -21.89 17.19
N GLY A 348 -6.72 -21.60 17.69
CA GLY A 348 -7.14 -20.24 18.06
C GLY A 348 -7.42 -19.30 16.88
N LEU A 349 -7.77 -19.85 15.72
CA LEU A 349 -8.17 -19.10 14.52
C LEU A 349 -9.66 -19.29 14.22
N ASN A 350 -10.30 -18.29 13.62
CA ASN A 350 -11.66 -18.42 13.10
C ASN A 350 -11.66 -18.90 11.63
N ASP A 351 -12.83 -19.21 11.08
CA ASP A 351 -12.98 -19.71 9.70
C ASP A 351 -12.50 -18.70 8.64
N ARG A 352 -12.65 -17.40 8.91
CA ARG A 352 -12.20 -16.33 8.01
C ARG A 352 -10.67 -16.31 7.95
N ASP A 353 -10.00 -16.40 9.11
CA ASP A 353 -8.54 -16.41 9.20
C ASP A 353 -7.98 -17.62 8.45
N LEU A 354 -8.49 -18.83 8.73
CA LEU A 354 -8.05 -20.05 8.04
C LEU A 354 -8.32 -19.98 6.53
N THR A 355 -9.45 -19.42 6.11
CA THR A 355 -9.75 -19.24 4.69
C THR A 355 -8.73 -18.34 4.00
N SER A 356 -8.31 -17.25 4.65
CA SER A 356 -7.28 -16.36 4.09
C SER A 356 -5.91 -17.03 4.05
N ILE A 357 -5.52 -17.71 5.13
CA ILE A 357 -4.20 -18.35 5.25
C ILE A 357 -4.05 -19.48 4.22
N PHE A 358 -5.10 -20.28 4.07
CA PHE A 358 -5.14 -21.42 3.18
C PHE A 358 -5.87 -21.11 1.86
N ALA A 359 -5.93 -19.84 1.45
CA ALA A 359 -6.66 -19.41 0.25
C ALA A 359 -6.17 -20.09 -1.04
N GLU A 360 -4.86 -20.33 -1.14
CA GLU A 360 -4.24 -21.03 -2.28
C GLU A 360 -4.17 -22.56 -2.10
N VAL A 361 -4.62 -23.07 -0.94
CA VAL A 361 -4.61 -24.50 -0.65
C VAL A 361 -5.93 -25.12 -1.13
N PRO A 362 -5.89 -26.26 -1.84
CA PRO A 362 -7.10 -26.94 -2.26
C PRO A 362 -8.06 -27.19 -1.09
N SER A 363 -9.34 -26.96 -1.32
CA SER A 363 -10.38 -27.19 -0.32
C SER A 363 -11.56 -28.00 -0.84
N THR A 364 -12.20 -28.76 0.03
CA THR A 364 -13.41 -29.54 -0.27
C THR A 364 -14.45 -29.36 0.83
N GLU A 365 -15.72 -29.40 0.47
CA GLU A 365 -16.84 -29.39 1.41
C GLU A 365 -17.22 -30.83 1.81
N ALA A 366 -17.58 -31.02 3.08
CA ALA A 366 -18.08 -32.27 3.64
C ALA A 366 -19.27 -31.97 4.56
N ALA A 367 -20.22 -32.90 4.68
CA ALA A 367 -21.38 -32.69 5.56
C ALA A 367 -20.96 -32.77 7.02
N ARG A 368 -21.33 -31.78 7.84
CA ARG A 368 -20.97 -31.76 9.28
C ARG A 368 -21.48 -32.99 10.05
N SER A 369 -22.58 -33.61 9.61
CA SER A 369 -23.12 -34.85 10.17
C SER A 369 -22.13 -36.02 10.16
N THR A 370 -21.18 -36.04 9.22
CA THR A 370 -20.15 -37.11 9.11
C THR A 370 -19.18 -37.12 10.30
N LEU A 371 -18.94 -35.97 10.93
CA LEU A 371 -18.13 -35.86 12.14
C LEU A 371 -18.86 -36.41 13.37
N ALA A 372 -20.14 -36.08 13.51
CA ALA A 372 -20.96 -36.51 14.65
C ALA A 372 -21.25 -38.02 14.61
N ALA A 373 -21.39 -38.59 13.41
CA ALA A 373 -21.62 -40.01 13.21
C ALA A 373 -20.34 -40.86 13.32
N GLY A 374 -19.15 -40.23 13.33
CA GLY A 374 -17.87 -40.94 13.35
C GLY A 374 -17.61 -41.75 12.08
N GLU A 375 -18.12 -41.29 10.94
CA GLU A 375 -18.09 -42.04 9.67
C GLU A 375 -16.84 -41.73 8.83
N LEU A 376 -16.18 -40.60 9.10
CA LEU A 376 -15.03 -40.14 8.31
C LEU A 376 -13.70 -40.60 8.92
N GLY A 377 -13.18 -41.72 8.43
CA GLY A 377 -11.82 -42.18 8.77
C GLY A 377 -10.74 -41.28 8.17
N LEU A 378 -9.63 -41.08 8.88
CA LEU A 378 -8.50 -40.26 8.41
C LEU A 378 -7.93 -40.75 7.07
N LEU A 379 -7.81 -42.07 6.87
CA LEU A 379 -7.31 -42.64 5.61
C LEU A 379 -8.27 -42.40 4.44
N ASP A 380 -9.57 -42.38 4.70
CA ASP A 380 -10.60 -42.04 3.71
C ASP A 380 -10.49 -40.57 3.31
N ALA A 381 -10.46 -39.67 4.31
CA ALA A 381 -10.31 -38.24 4.09
C ALA A 381 -9.04 -37.89 3.28
N LEU A 382 -7.91 -38.54 3.55
CA LEU A 382 -6.67 -38.34 2.77
C LEU A 382 -6.78 -38.75 1.29
N VAL A 383 -7.63 -39.72 0.97
CA VAL A 383 -7.86 -40.17 -0.40
C VAL A 383 -8.88 -39.30 -1.09
N GLU A 384 -10.00 -38.98 -0.42
CA GLU A 384 -11.07 -38.13 -0.96
C GLU A 384 -10.58 -36.72 -1.28
N THR A 385 -9.71 -36.16 -0.43
CA THR A 385 -9.06 -34.87 -0.68
C THR A 385 -7.97 -34.91 -1.76
N GLY A 386 -7.61 -36.09 -2.27
CA GLY A 386 -6.53 -36.24 -3.25
C GLY A 386 -5.12 -36.05 -2.66
N LEU A 387 -4.99 -35.93 -1.34
CA LEU A 387 -3.68 -35.92 -0.67
C LEU A 387 -2.93 -37.24 -0.87
N GLN A 388 -3.62 -38.37 -1.05
CA GLN A 388 -3.03 -39.66 -1.39
C GLN A 388 -3.85 -40.40 -2.45
N LYS A 389 -3.20 -41.24 -3.27
CA LYS A 389 -3.88 -41.95 -4.37
C LYS A 389 -4.67 -43.18 -3.93
N SER A 390 -4.38 -43.73 -2.76
CA SER A 390 -5.07 -44.90 -2.19
C SER A 390 -4.87 -45.02 -0.69
N LYS A 391 -5.78 -45.74 -0.01
CA LYS A 391 -5.69 -45.99 1.44
C LYS A 391 -4.38 -46.67 1.85
N GLY A 392 -3.84 -47.55 1.01
CA GLY A 392 -2.57 -48.22 1.26
C GLY A 392 -1.38 -47.25 1.27
N GLN A 393 -1.37 -46.26 0.36
CA GLN A 393 -0.36 -45.20 0.36
C GLN A 393 -0.51 -44.27 1.56
N ALA A 394 -1.74 -43.91 1.91
CA ALA A 394 -2.05 -43.10 3.09
C ALA A 394 -1.59 -43.77 4.39
N ARG A 395 -1.88 -45.07 4.57
CA ARG A 395 -1.43 -45.84 5.73
C ARG A 395 0.09 -45.86 5.84
N ARG A 396 0.79 -46.17 4.75
CA ARG A 396 2.27 -46.17 4.74
C ARG A 396 2.84 -44.80 5.10
N LEU A 397 2.26 -43.72 4.58
CA LEU A 397 2.71 -42.37 4.91
C LEU A 397 2.48 -42.03 6.38
N LEU A 398 1.33 -42.44 6.95
CA LEU A 398 1.00 -42.25 8.36
C LEU A 398 1.99 -42.99 9.27
N GLU A 399 2.26 -44.27 9.00
CA GLU A 399 3.24 -45.09 9.72
C GLU A 399 4.66 -44.50 9.66
N GLN A 400 5.00 -43.82 8.55
CA GLN A 400 6.25 -43.09 8.38
C GLN A 400 6.26 -41.71 9.06
N GLY A 401 5.17 -41.31 9.71
CA GLY A 401 5.05 -40.01 10.38
C GLY A 401 4.77 -38.82 9.47
N GLY A 402 4.25 -39.08 8.27
CA GLY A 402 4.03 -38.07 7.24
C GLY A 402 2.60 -37.52 7.18
N VAL A 403 1.73 -37.81 8.15
CA VAL A 403 0.33 -37.36 8.18
C VAL A 403 0.09 -36.46 9.39
N TYR A 404 -0.58 -35.34 9.15
CA TYR A 404 -0.90 -34.36 10.18
C TYR A 404 -2.34 -33.87 10.04
N ILE A 405 -2.98 -33.61 11.18
CA ILE A 405 -4.24 -32.86 11.30
C ILE A 405 -3.89 -31.57 12.04
N ASN A 406 -4.22 -30.41 11.48
CA ASN A 406 -3.95 -29.10 12.09
C ASN A 406 -2.47 -28.93 12.49
N ASN A 407 -1.57 -29.50 11.68
CA ASN A 407 -0.12 -29.65 11.91
C ASN A 407 0.31 -30.51 13.10
N GLU A 408 -0.61 -31.16 13.80
CA GLU A 408 -0.29 -32.19 14.78
C GLU A 408 -0.12 -33.54 14.09
N ARG A 409 1.00 -34.20 14.37
CA ARG A 409 1.32 -35.51 13.77
C ARG A 409 0.33 -36.56 14.30
N VAL A 410 -0.22 -37.36 13.40
CA VAL A 410 -1.13 -38.46 13.75
C VAL A 410 -0.42 -39.79 13.59
N GLU A 411 -0.57 -40.67 14.59
CA GLU A 411 0.03 -42.00 14.61
C GLU A 411 -1.00 -43.12 14.55
N ASP A 412 -2.27 -42.83 14.85
CA ASP A 412 -3.33 -43.82 14.86
C ASP A 412 -3.92 -44.04 13.45
N VAL A 413 -3.68 -45.23 12.91
CA VAL A 413 -4.20 -45.70 11.61
C VAL A 413 -5.73 -45.86 11.63
N ALA A 414 -6.33 -46.07 12.80
CA ALA A 414 -7.77 -46.21 13.00
C ALA A 414 -8.46 -44.89 13.37
N LYS A 415 -7.73 -43.76 13.35
CA LYS A 415 -8.27 -42.43 13.70
C LYS A 415 -9.49 -42.10 12.83
N VAL A 416 -10.58 -41.76 13.52
CA VAL A 416 -11.80 -41.19 12.96
C VAL A 416 -11.80 -39.69 13.27
N LEU A 417 -12.14 -38.87 12.27
CA LEU A 417 -12.25 -37.43 12.42
C LEU A 417 -13.56 -37.08 13.13
N GLY A 418 -13.48 -36.25 14.18
CA GLY A 418 -14.62 -35.74 14.92
C GLY A 418 -14.54 -34.23 15.14
N GLU A 419 -15.53 -33.66 15.82
CA GLU A 419 -15.61 -32.20 16.06
C GLU A 419 -14.40 -31.66 16.83
N THR A 420 -13.79 -32.47 17.70
CA THR A 420 -12.57 -32.09 18.45
C THR A 420 -11.32 -31.95 17.58
N ASP A 421 -11.36 -32.43 16.33
CA ASP A 421 -10.26 -32.31 15.37
C ASP A 421 -10.38 -31.03 14.50
N LEU A 422 -11.44 -30.22 14.67
CA LEU A 422 -11.59 -28.97 13.94
C LEU A 422 -10.57 -27.92 14.43
N ALA A 423 -9.99 -27.18 13.49
CA ALA A 423 -9.11 -26.04 13.78
C ALA A 423 -9.89 -24.76 14.12
N SER A 424 -11.15 -24.69 13.70
CA SER A 424 -12.06 -23.56 13.87
C SER A 424 -13.51 -24.05 13.96
N GLU A 425 -14.51 -23.20 13.68
CA GLU A 425 -15.93 -23.57 13.79
C GLU A 425 -16.35 -24.64 12.78
N SER A 426 -15.82 -24.57 11.54
CA SER A 426 -16.19 -25.49 10.47
C SER A 426 -15.01 -26.12 9.72
N MET A 427 -13.76 -25.78 10.06
CA MET A 427 -12.62 -26.13 9.20
C MET A 427 -11.63 -27.07 9.87
N LEU A 428 -11.05 -27.95 9.05
CA LEU A 428 -9.94 -28.84 9.42
C LEU A 428 -8.87 -28.78 8.33
N VAL A 429 -7.60 -28.83 8.72
CA VAL A 429 -6.46 -28.80 7.78
C VAL A 429 -5.74 -30.15 7.80
N LEU A 430 -5.76 -30.86 6.68
CA LEU A 430 -4.95 -32.06 6.48
C LEU A 430 -3.62 -31.70 5.83
N ARG A 431 -2.55 -32.35 6.29
CA ARG A 431 -1.23 -32.22 5.66
C ARG A 431 -0.57 -33.58 5.42
N ALA A 432 -0.08 -33.78 4.20
CA ALA A 432 0.73 -34.91 3.78
C ALA A 432 2.18 -34.48 3.51
N GLY A 433 3.13 -35.00 4.29
CA GLY A 433 4.53 -34.60 4.22
C GLY A 433 4.75 -33.15 4.65
N LYS A 434 5.71 -32.46 4.01
CA LYS A 434 6.14 -31.12 4.44
C LYS A 434 5.30 -29.95 3.90
N LYS A 435 4.71 -30.08 2.70
CA LYS A 435 4.13 -28.93 1.97
C LYS A 435 2.77 -29.19 1.33
N ARG A 436 2.23 -30.42 1.38
CA ARG A 436 0.95 -30.72 0.73
C ARG A 436 -0.16 -30.59 1.75
N TYR A 437 -0.88 -29.47 1.68
CA TYR A 437 -2.03 -29.18 2.53
C TYR A 437 -3.33 -29.40 1.77
N HIS A 438 -4.41 -29.64 2.49
CA HIS A 438 -5.78 -29.62 1.98
C HIS A 438 -6.72 -29.19 3.10
N VAL A 439 -7.67 -28.30 2.79
CA VAL A 439 -8.65 -27.80 3.75
C VAL A 439 -9.98 -28.53 3.58
N VAL A 440 -10.55 -29.04 4.66
CA VAL A 440 -11.89 -29.63 4.67
C VAL A 440 -12.83 -28.66 5.37
N ARG A 441 -13.90 -28.25 4.68
CA ARG A 441 -14.95 -27.35 5.20
C ARG A 441 -16.19 -28.17 5.52
N PHE A 442 -16.63 -28.14 6.77
CA PHE A 442 -17.81 -28.88 7.21
C PHE A 442 -19.03 -27.98 7.20
N VAL A 443 -19.90 -28.20 6.21
CA VAL A 443 -21.12 -27.39 5.96
C VAL A 443 -22.37 -28.06 6.49
#